data_AF-A0A6L8H4I7-F1
#
_entry.id   AF-A0A6L8H4I7-F1
#
_cell.length_a   1.000
_cell.length_b   1.000
_cell.length_c   1.000
_cell.angle_alpha   90.00
_cell.angle_beta   90.00
_cell.angle_gamma   90.00
#
_symmetry.space_group_name_H-M   'P 1'
#
loop_
_entity.id
_entity.type
_entity.pdbx_description
1 polymer ?
#
loop_
_entity_poly.entity_id
_entity_poly.type
_entity_poly.pdbx_seq_one_letter_code
_entity_poly.pdbx_strand_id
1 'polypeptide(L)'
;MLQTVSKGSLRTSHPAHVSVETFEKILTGIHYRRSPARWLQRLMDSGTKSSPLLAPEQVAFWAPRLRRAFLQVTAEEQVFMRIPLPSTPEIQNLTGMLSFEQNDLHMALSLSGFSGQRPHSKTKPRNSEALGVTRPTIVFLPKTAIKTSWDEETVTNLTIDIASLAMPDGSGLEDSSARPSPPDDAPRLIAPKVIPQATPPQRLDPSPASVSKDSAKTPSKPDVATPRVAPPVIPPDRPIIRLEAPPSEALMKEIRSLRRELSRQKQEIERLKKQRKSP
;
A
#
# COMPACT_ATOMS: atom_id res chain seq x y z
N MET A 1 11.52 -2.33 7.84
CA MET A 1 12.70 -1.82 7.11
C MET A 1 12.24 -0.75 6.13
N LEU A 2 13.03 0.30 5.93
CA LEU A 2 12.72 1.40 4.99
C LEU A 2 13.97 1.69 4.17
N GLN A 3 13.84 1.78 2.84
CA GLN A 3 14.95 2.01 1.91
C GLN A 3 14.50 2.92 0.77
N THR A 4 15.43 3.66 0.17
CA THR A 4 15.21 4.38 -1.09
C THR A 4 15.74 3.55 -2.25
N VAL A 5 15.04 3.56 -3.38
CA VAL A 5 15.41 2.79 -4.58
C VAL A 5 15.27 3.67 -5.81
N SER A 6 16.33 3.82 -6.59
CA SER A 6 16.32 4.59 -7.84
C SER A 6 15.49 3.88 -8.93
N LYS A 7 14.62 4.63 -9.61
CA LYS A 7 13.82 4.15 -10.74
C LYS A 7 14.13 4.99 -11.98
N GLY A 8 14.89 4.43 -12.90
CA GLY A 8 15.43 5.15 -14.07
C GLY A 8 14.43 5.58 -15.15
N SER A 9 13.11 5.59 -14.90
CA SER A 9 12.12 5.87 -15.96
C SER A 9 10.94 6.77 -15.58
N LEU A 10 10.82 7.25 -14.34
CA LEU A 10 9.72 8.13 -13.94
C LEU A 10 10.25 9.34 -13.18
N ARG A 11 9.98 10.53 -13.70
CA ARG A 11 10.24 11.79 -12.98
C ARG A 11 9.17 11.95 -11.91
N THR A 12 9.50 11.62 -10.68
CA THR A 12 8.61 11.85 -9.54
C THR A 12 8.69 13.30 -9.08
N SER A 13 7.63 13.81 -8.45
CA SER A 13 7.59 15.16 -7.89
C SER A 13 8.16 15.20 -6.46
N HIS A 14 9.27 14.49 -6.22
CA HIS A 14 9.98 14.51 -4.95
C HIS A 14 11.01 15.65 -4.89
N PRO A 15 11.26 16.24 -3.70
CA PRO A 15 10.66 15.93 -2.40
C PRO A 15 9.23 16.47 -2.27
N ALA A 16 8.38 15.68 -1.62
CA ALA A 16 6.97 16.03 -1.41
C ALA A 16 6.73 16.36 0.06
N HIS A 17 6.09 17.50 0.34
CA HIS A 17 5.69 17.89 1.69
C HIS A 17 4.39 17.20 2.09
N VAL A 18 4.45 15.88 2.32
CA VAL A 18 3.33 15.10 2.86
C VAL A 18 3.33 15.19 4.39
N SER A 19 2.19 15.51 4.98
CA SER A 19 2.04 15.63 6.44
C SER A 19 2.10 14.27 7.13
N VAL A 20 2.40 14.24 8.45
CA VAL A 20 2.35 12.99 9.23
C VAL A 20 0.92 12.45 9.27
N GLU A 21 -0.06 13.33 9.50
CA GLU A 21 -1.49 12.99 9.57
C GLU A 21 -1.99 12.33 8.28
N THR A 22 -1.50 12.78 7.12
CA THR A 22 -1.81 12.15 5.83
C THR A 22 -1.31 10.72 5.80
N PHE A 23 -0.07 10.44 6.22
CA PHE A 23 0.44 9.07 6.29
C PHE A 23 -0.30 8.23 7.33
N GLU A 24 -0.72 8.81 8.45
CA GLU A 24 -1.55 8.10 9.44
C GLU A 24 -2.88 7.68 8.83
N LYS A 25 -3.58 8.60 8.14
CA LYS A 25 -4.81 8.29 7.41
C LYS A 25 -4.60 7.21 6.35
N ILE A 26 -3.52 7.30 5.56
CA ILE A 26 -3.19 6.28 4.55
C ILE A 26 -2.98 4.92 5.21
N LEU A 27 -2.11 4.83 6.21
CA LEU A 27 -1.78 3.55 6.85
C LEU A 27 -2.99 2.94 7.56
N THR A 28 -3.82 3.77 8.19
CA THR A 28 -5.07 3.36 8.84
C THR A 28 -6.10 2.89 7.81
N GLY A 29 -6.13 3.52 6.64
CA GLY A 29 -6.98 3.14 5.52
C GLY A 29 -6.62 1.81 4.87
N ILE A 30 -5.45 1.23 5.16
CA ILE A 30 -5.07 -0.09 4.64
C ILE A 30 -5.73 -1.19 5.48
N HIS A 31 -6.71 -1.84 4.86
CA HIS A 31 -7.42 -2.98 5.42
C HIS A 31 -7.07 -4.24 4.64
N TYR A 32 -7.36 -5.40 5.25
CA TYR A 32 -7.37 -6.67 4.53
C TYR A 32 -8.73 -7.31 4.61
N ARG A 33 -9.05 -8.06 3.56
CA ARG A 33 -10.30 -8.79 3.42
C ARG A 33 -10.00 -10.19 2.98
N ARG A 34 -10.53 -11.18 3.68
CA ARG A 34 -10.48 -12.57 3.24
C ARG A 34 -11.56 -12.76 2.19
N SER A 35 -11.14 -12.99 0.94
CA SER A 35 -12.07 -13.30 -0.13
C SER A 35 -12.62 -14.72 0.08
N PRO A 36 -13.95 -14.94 0.05
CA PRO A 36 -14.52 -16.27 0.21
C PRO A 36 -14.00 -17.21 -0.87
N ALA A 37 -13.65 -18.43 -0.46
CA ALA A 37 -13.06 -19.45 -1.33
C ALA A 37 -14.01 -19.91 -2.46
N ARG A 38 -15.33 -19.75 -2.27
CA ARG A 38 -16.36 -20.25 -3.19
C ARG A 38 -17.33 -19.14 -3.58
N TRP A 39 -17.70 -19.09 -4.86
CA TRP A 39 -18.63 -18.10 -5.41
C TRP A 39 -20.01 -18.13 -4.70
N LEU A 40 -20.52 -19.31 -4.35
CA LEU A 40 -21.76 -19.46 -3.55
C LEU A 40 -21.62 -18.82 -2.17
N GLN A 41 -20.44 -18.93 -1.58
CA GLN A 41 -20.15 -18.31 -0.29
C GLN A 41 -20.03 -16.79 -0.42
N ARG A 42 -19.52 -16.27 -1.55
CA ARG A 42 -19.57 -14.84 -1.87
C ARG A 42 -21.01 -14.30 -1.98
N LEU A 43 -21.96 -15.12 -2.44
CA LEU A 43 -23.37 -14.73 -2.52
C LEU A 43 -24.07 -14.74 -1.15
N MET A 44 -23.64 -15.63 -0.24
CA MET A 44 -24.21 -15.73 1.11
C MET A 44 -23.55 -14.76 2.10
N ASP A 45 -22.25 -14.51 1.98
CA ASP A 45 -21.52 -13.51 2.78
C ASP A 45 -21.72 -12.12 2.17
N SER A 46 -22.91 -11.56 2.36
CA SER A 46 -23.24 -10.18 1.95
C SER A 46 -22.43 -9.11 2.69
N GLY A 47 -21.69 -9.48 3.75
CA GLY A 47 -20.84 -8.59 4.54
C GLY A 47 -19.43 -9.15 4.67
N THR A 48 -18.58 -8.95 3.66
CA THR A 48 -17.15 -9.24 3.81
C THR A 48 -16.51 -8.21 4.74
N LYS A 49 -16.51 -8.51 6.05
CA LYS A 49 -15.87 -7.68 7.08
C LYS A 49 -14.40 -7.50 6.75
N SER A 50 -14.01 -6.26 6.49
CA SER A 50 -12.61 -5.85 6.37
C SER A 50 -12.06 -5.50 7.73
N SER A 51 -10.86 -5.99 8.04
CA SER A 51 -10.16 -5.65 9.28
C SER A 51 -8.98 -4.73 8.99
N PRO A 52 -8.66 -3.78 9.88
CA PRO A 52 -7.47 -2.94 9.71
C PRO A 52 -6.24 -3.84 9.67
N LEU A 53 -5.33 -3.57 8.72
CA LEU A 53 -4.12 -4.38 8.56
C LEU A 53 -3.06 -4.02 9.61
N LEU A 54 -3.01 -2.75 10.02
CA LEU A 54 -2.03 -2.21 10.95
C LEU A 54 -2.72 -1.82 12.26
N ALA A 55 -2.09 -2.14 13.39
CA ALA A 55 -2.55 -1.67 14.69
C ALA A 55 -2.21 -0.17 14.86
N PRO A 56 -2.96 0.60 15.68
CA PRO A 56 -2.72 2.03 15.89
C PRO A 56 -1.28 2.35 16.30
N GLU A 57 -0.65 1.50 17.12
CA GLU A 57 0.73 1.66 17.56
C GLU A 57 1.72 1.52 16.39
N GLN A 58 1.41 0.64 15.44
CA GLN A 58 2.21 0.48 14.23
C GLN A 58 2.04 1.69 13.31
N VAL A 59 0.83 2.24 13.19
CA VAL A 59 0.56 3.46 12.42
C VAL A 59 1.38 4.63 13.00
N ALA A 60 1.28 4.86 14.31
CA ALA A 60 2.04 5.90 15.01
C ALA A 60 3.56 5.71 14.89
N PHE A 61 4.03 4.46 14.82
CA PHE A 61 5.44 4.15 14.59
C PHE A 61 5.89 4.44 13.14
N TRP A 62 5.09 4.07 12.14
CA TRP A 62 5.48 4.13 10.73
C TRP A 62 5.26 5.47 10.06
N ALA A 63 4.15 6.17 10.37
CA ALA A 63 3.83 7.45 9.76
C ALA A 63 4.95 8.51 9.83
N PRO A 64 5.56 8.80 11.00
CA PRO A 64 6.66 9.78 11.07
C PRO A 64 7.92 9.32 10.34
N ARG A 65 8.16 8.00 10.23
CA ARG A 65 9.32 7.44 9.51
C ARG A 65 9.14 7.55 8.00
N LEU A 66 7.94 7.26 7.50
CA LEU A 66 7.60 7.45 6.09
C LEU A 66 7.75 8.91 5.69
N ARG A 67 7.22 9.84 6.49
CA ARG A 67 7.42 11.28 6.25
C ARG A 67 8.90 11.64 6.15
N ARG A 68 9.73 11.20 7.10
CA ARG A 68 11.18 11.49 7.07
C ARG A 68 11.85 10.92 5.83
N ALA A 69 11.50 9.71 5.40
CA ALA A 69 12.04 9.15 4.16
C ALA A 69 11.61 9.96 2.94
N PHE A 70 10.34 10.34 2.83
CA PHE A 70 9.84 11.18 1.73
C PHE A 70 10.49 12.56 1.65
N LEU A 71 10.95 13.11 2.77
CA LEU A 71 11.74 14.35 2.79
C LEU A 71 13.17 14.17 2.30
N GLN A 72 13.69 12.93 2.29
CA GLN A 72 15.06 12.61 1.88
C GLN A 72 15.13 12.03 0.46
N VAL A 73 14.01 11.55 -0.07
CA VAL A 73 13.91 10.92 -1.39
C VAL A 73 14.05 11.97 -2.48
N THR A 74 14.89 11.66 -3.48
CA THR A 74 15.08 12.49 -4.68
C THR A 74 14.02 12.21 -5.74
N ALA A 75 13.92 13.08 -6.76
CA ALA A 75 12.96 12.96 -7.87
C ALA A 75 13.06 11.66 -8.70
N GLU A 76 14.12 10.88 -8.52
CA GLU A 76 14.35 9.61 -9.23
C GLU A 76 14.22 8.40 -8.30
N GLU A 77 13.92 8.61 -7.03
CA GLU A 77 13.86 7.56 -6.02
C GLU A 77 12.43 7.25 -5.58
N GLN A 78 12.25 6.02 -5.10
CA GLN A 78 11.00 5.55 -4.50
C GLN A 78 11.28 5.06 -3.07
N VAL A 79 10.28 5.14 -2.21
CA VAL A 79 10.36 4.63 -0.84
C VAL A 79 9.90 3.19 -0.83
N PHE A 80 10.81 2.26 -0.56
CA PHE A 80 10.48 0.88 -0.27
C PHE A 80 10.28 0.69 1.24
N MET A 81 9.13 0.14 1.62
CA MET A 81 8.79 -0.21 2.99
C MET A 81 8.53 -1.71 3.16
N ARG A 82 8.95 -2.23 4.31
CA ARG A 82 8.61 -3.57 4.79
C ARG A 82 8.21 -3.50 6.26
N ILE A 83 6.93 -3.73 6.52
CA ILE A 83 6.30 -3.66 7.84
C ILE A 83 5.99 -5.08 8.32
N PRO A 84 6.59 -5.55 9.43
CA PRO A 84 6.20 -6.82 10.02
C PRO A 84 4.81 -6.71 10.65
N LEU A 85 3.97 -7.72 10.45
CA LEU A 85 2.60 -7.77 10.93
C LEU A 85 2.51 -8.77 12.10
N PRO A 86 2.16 -8.34 13.33
CA PRO A 86 2.11 -9.21 14.50
C PRO A 86 0.82 -10.03 14.56
N SER A 87 -0.24 -9.60 13.87
CA SER A 87 -1.61 -9.97 14.25
C SER A 87 -2.19 -11.17 13.51
N THR A 88 -1.51 -11.72 12.48
CA THR A 88 -2.07 -12.82 11.69
C THR A 88 -1.02 -13.89 11.38
N PRO A 89 -1.21 -15.16 11.78
CA PRO A 89 -0.26 -16.23 11.47
C PRO A 89 -0.11 -16.47 9.96
N GLU A 90 -1.07 -16.00 9.16
CA GLU A 90 -1.10 -16.13 7.70
C GLU A 90 -0.32 -15.04 6.97
N ILE A 91 -0.06 -13.88 7.58
CA ILE A 91 0.59 -12.75 6.92
C ILE A 91 1.68 -12.23 7.84
N GLN A 92 2.92 -12.34 7.38
CA GLN A 92 4.08 -11.96 8.19
C GLN A 92 4.55 -10.54 7.91
N ASN A 93 4.46 -10.08 6.65
CA ASN A 93 4.92 -8.75 6.28
C ASN A 93 4.02 -8.10 5.24
N LEU A 94 3.78 -6.80 5.43
CA LEU A 94 3.32 -5.89 4.39
C LEU A 94 4.56 -5.26 3.74
N THR A 95 4.73 -5.47 2.44
CA THR A 95 5.75 -4.82 1.63
C THR A 95 5.10 -3.82 0.70
N GLY A 96 5.75 -2.68 0.51
CA GLY A 96 5.24 -1.69 -0.43
C GLY A 96 6.28 -0.77 -0.99
N MET A 97 5.99 -0.23 -2.17
CA MET A 97 6.75 0.84 -2.81
C MET A 97 5.85 2.06 -2.91
N LEU A 98 6.35 3.21 -2.51
CA LEU A 98 5.62 4.47 -2.57
C LEU A 98 6.39 5.48 -3.42
N SER A 99 5.65 6.22 -4.25
CA SER A 99 6.16 7.35 -5.03
C SER A 99 5.12 8.44 -5.14
N PHE A 100 5.55 9.69 -5.25
CA PHE A 100 4.67 10.85 -5.35
C PHE A 100 4.78 11.52 -6.71
N GLU A 101 3.65 11.72 -7.36
CA GLU A 101 3.56 12.33 -8.69
C GLU A 101 2.35 13.25 -8.76
N GLN A 102 2.53 14.52 -9.15
CA GLN A 102 1.44 15.45 -9.44
C GLN A 102 0.35 15.54 -8.35
N ASN A 103 0.77 15.51 -7.08
CA ASN A 103 -0.11 15.52 -5.89
C ASN A 103 -0.79 14.19 -5.53
N ASP A 104 -0.50 13.13 -6.28
CA ASP A 104 -0.99 11.78 -6.04
C ASP A 104 0.10 10.89 -5.45
N LEU A 105 -0.31 10.04 -4.49
CA LEU A 105 0.55 9.04 -3.91
C LEU A 105 0.29 7.70 -4.60
N HIS A 106 1.26 7.25 -5.39
CA HIS A 106 1.25 5.91 -5.95
C HIS A 106 1.84 4.94 -4.94
N MET A 107 1.12 3.87 -4.66
CA MET A 107 1.53 2.81 -3.76
C MET A 107 1.37 1.45 -4.43
N ALA A 108 2.45 0.70 -4.52
CA ALA A 108 2.38 -0.72 -4.84
C ALA A 108 2.49 -1.52 -3.55
N LEU A 109 1.46 -2.27 -3.15
CA LEU A 109 1.42 -3.03 -1.90
C LEU A 109 1.34 -4.53 -2.17
N SER A 110 2.01 -5.32 -1.33
CA SER A 110 1.98 -6.78 -1.37
C SER A 110 2.05 -7.37 0.04
N LEU A 111 1.34 -8.46 0.24
CA LEU A 111 1.38 -9.25 1.47
C LEU A 111 2.29 -10.46 1.24
N SER A 112 3.21 -10.71 2.18
CA SER A 112 4.11 -11.86 2.11
C SER A 112 4.04 -12.69 3.39
N GLY A 113 4.48 -13.96 3.28
CA GLY A 113 4.43 -14.92 4.38
C GLY A 113 3.16 -15.77 4.41
N PHE A 114 2.40 -15.84 3.30
CA PHE A 114 1.25 -16.73 3.19
C PHE A 114 1.69 -18.20 3.13
N SER A 115 1.86 -18.78 4.31
CA SER A 115 2.06 -20.22 4.51
C SER A 115 0.71 -20.92 4.36
N GLY A 116 0.19 -20.96 3.13
CA GLY A 116 -0.77 -21.98 2.76
C GLY A 116 -0.03 -23.30 2.70
N GLN A 117 0.27 -23.93 3.85
CA GLN A 117 0.87 -25.26 3.87
C GLN A 117 -0.06 -26.18 3.09
N ARG A 118 0.32 -26.48 1.85
CA ARG A 118 -0.16 -27.68 1.18
C ARG A 118 0.35 -28.83 2.04
N PRO A 119 -0.52 -29.66 2.64
CA PRO A 119 -0.02 -30.90 3.22
C PRO A 119 0.72 -31.63 2.10
N HIS A 120 2.00 -31.94 2.32
CA HIS A 120 2.82 -32.76 1.43
C HIS A 120 2.31 -34.21 1.44
N SER A 121 1.05 -34.45 1.10
CA SER A 121 0.55 -35.78 0.80
C SER A 121 0.88 -36.09 -0.65
N LYS A 122 1.79 -37.05 -0.87
CA LYS A 122 2.21 -37.59 -2.18
C LYS A 122 1.10 -38.40 -2.85
N THR A 123 -0.15 -37.93 -2.82
CA THR A 123 -1.31 -38.59 -3.42
C THR A 123 -1.59 -37.98 -4.80
N LYS A 124 -1.66 -38.87 -5.80
CA LYS A 124 -1.95 -38.58 -7.22
C LYS A 124 -3.07 -37.52 -7.40
N PRO A 125 -2.97 -36.64 -8.42
CA PRO A 125 -3.98 -35.62 -8.67
C PRO A 125 -5.25 -36.27 -9.24
N ARG A 126 -6.20 -36.57 -8.36
CA ARG A 126 -7.58 -36.91 -8.73
C ARG A 126 -8.37 -35.61 -8.72
N ASN A 127 -8.75 -35.11 -9.90
CA ASN A 127 -9.65 -33.97 -10.14
C ASN A 127 -9.72 -32.96 -8.99
N SER A 128 -8.70 -32.11 -8.90
CA SER A 128 -8.65 -31.01 -7.95
C SER A 128 -9.58 -29.88 -8.40
N GLU A 129 -10.89 -30.05 -8.21
CA GLU A 129 -11.72 -28.91 -7.84
C GLU A 129 -11.13 -28.33 -6.57
N ALA A 130 -10.51 -27.17 -6.74
CA ALA A 130 -9.62 -26.54 -5.78
C ALA A 130 -10.26 -26.44 -4.39
N LEU A 131 -9.61 -27.08 -3.41
CA LEU A 131 -9.65 -26.63 -2.02
C LEU A 131 -9.27 -25.14 -2.04
N GLY A 132 -10.29 -24.28 -1.94
CA GLY A 132 -10.16 -22.86 -2.17
C GLY A 132 -9.23 -22.23 -1.14
N VAL A 133 -8.00 -21.97 -1.56
CA VAL A 133 -7.07 -21.17 -0.77
C VAL A 133 -7.58 -19.73 -0.83
N THR A 134 -8.24 -19.30 0.25
CA THR A 134 -8.65 -17.89 0.42
C THR A 134 -7.40 -17.04 0.49
N ARG A 135 -7.09 -16.32 -0.59
CA ARG A 135 -6.01 -15.33 -0.57
C ARG A 135 -6.54 -14.05 0.09
N PRO A 136 -5.82 -13.50 1.07
CA PRO A 136 -6.16 -12.18 1.62
C PRO A 136 -5.95 -11.13 0.52
N THR A 137 -6.93 -10.26 0.35
CA THR A 137 -6.88 -9.12 -0.57
C THR A 137 -6.70 -7.86 0.26
N ILE A 138 -5.79 -6.97 -0.14
CA ILE A 138 -5.69 -5.63 0.43
C ILE A 138 -6.87 -4.80 -0.08
N VAL A 139 -7.50 -4.04 0.80
CA VAL A 139 -8.53 -3.07 0.44
C VAL A 139 -8.20 -1.74 1.11
N PHE A 140 -8.55 -0.62 0.48
CA PHE A 140 -8.27 0.71 1.01
C PHE A 140 -9.57 1.46 1.32
N LEU A 141 -9.61 2.12 2.48
CA LEU A 141 -10.74 2.92 2.97
C LEU A 141 -10.26 4.33 3.36
N PRO A 142 -11.01 5.41 3.01
CA PRO A 142 -12.22 5.38 2.20
C PRO A 142 -11.90 5.08 0.72
N LYS A 143 -12.82 4.39 0.03
CA LYS A 143 -12.65 4.05 -1.40
C LYS A 143 -12.61 5.28 -2.30
N THR A 144 -13.22 6.38 -1.87
CA THR A 144 -13.23 7.67 -2.59
C THR A 144 -11.85 8.28 -2.76
N ALA A 145 -10.89 7.92 -1.92
CA ALA A 145 -9.50 8.38 -2.06
C ALA A 145 -8.72 7.65 -3.16
N ILE A 146 -9.27 6.57 -3.74
CA ILE A 146 -8.60 5.76 -4.78
C ILE A 146 -8.98 6.33 -6.15
N LYS A 147 -8.02 6.93 -6.86
CA LYS A 147 -8.21 7.43 -8.23
C LYS A 147 -8.21 6.32 -9.27
N THR A 148 -7.26 5.41 -9.16
CA THR A 148 -7.11 4.27 -10.08
C THR A 148 -6.69 3.02 -9.30
N SER A 149 -7.43 1.93 -9.49
CA SER A 149 -7.03 0.58 -9.11
C SER A 149 -6.91 -0.24 -10.39
N TRP A 150 -5.71 -0.73 -10.69
CA TRP A 150 -5.45 -1.46 -11.94
C TRP A 150 -5.97 -2.90 -11.92
N ASP A 151 -6.50 -3.37 -10.79
CA ASP A 151 -7.02 -4.73 -10.64
C ASP A 151 -8.11 -4.76 -9.55
N GLU A 152 -9.35 -5.08 -9.92
CA GLU A 152 -10.50 -5.12 -8.99
C GLU A 152 -10.39 -6.28 -7.99
N GLU A 153 -9.62 -7.32 -8.32
CA GLU A 153 -9.50 -8.53 -7.48
C GLU A 153 -8.26 -8.53 -6.59
N THR A 154 -7.16 -7.91 -7.03
CA THR A 154 -5.94 -7.76 -6.22
C THR A 154 -5.39 -6.35 -6.28
N VAL A 155 -5.75 -5.53 -5.29
CA VAL A 155 -5.27 -4.16 -5.14
C VAL A 155 -3.79 -4.18 -4.77
N THR A 156 -2.95 -4.40 -5.78
CA THR A 156 -1.50 -4.41 -5.68
C THR A 156 -0.92 -3.06 -6.05
N ASN A 157 -1.62 -2.27 -6.87
CA ASN A 157 -1.23 -0.93 -7.26
C ASN A 157 -2.40 0.04 -7.05
N LEU A 158 -2.17 1.02 -6.18
CA LEU A 158 -3.11 2.06 -5.78
C LEU A 158 -2.55 3.42 -6.16
N THR A 159 -3.40 4.28 -6.71
CA THR A 159 -3.13 5.72 -6.77
C THR A 159 -4.08 6.41 -5.82
N ILE A 160 -3.53 7.00 -4.76
CA ILE A 160 -4.27 7.74 -3.74
C ILE A 160 -4.21 9.23 -4.05
N ASP A 161 -5.39 9.85 -4.10
CA ASP A 161 -5.50 11.30 -4.09
C ASP A 161 -5.36 11.84 -2.67
N ILE A 162 -4.27 12.55 -2.40
CA ILE A 162 -4.01 13.13 -1.08
C ILE A 162 -5.06 14.20 -0.73
N ALA A 163 -5.56 14.95 -1.72
CA ALA A 163 -6.57 15.98 -1.46
C ALA A 163 -7.88 15.36 -0.95
N SER A 164 -8.25 14.21 -1.51
CA SER A 164 -9.45 13.46 -1.11
C SER A 164 -9.36 12.90 0.31
N LEU A 165 -8.16 12.66 0.86
CA LEU A 165 -7.95 12.25 2.25
C LEU A 165 -8.03 13.41 3.27
N ALA A 166 -7.89 14.66 2.80
CA ALA A 166 -7.90 15.83 3.67
C ALA A 166 -9.32 16.22 4.12
N MET A 167 -10.35 15.77 3.40
CA MET A 167 -11.74 16.05 3.76
C MET A 167 -12.06 15.34 5.08
N PRO A 168 -12.42 16.06 6.16
CA PRO A 168 -12.91 15.44 7.37
C PRO A 168 -14.17 14.63 7.02
N ASP A 169 -14.31 13.44 7.60
CA ASP A 169 -15.41 12.48 7.39
C ASP A 169 -16.81 13.07 7.70
N GLY A 170 -17.25 14.03 6.90
CA GLY A 170 -18.42 14.87 7.15
C GLY A 170 -19.67 14.45 6.39
N SER A 171 -19.63 13.39 5.61
CA SER A 171 -20.82 12.88 4.90
C SER A 171 -20.74 11.37 4.72
N GLY A 172 -20.98 10.66 5.83
CA GLY A 172 -21.50 9.30 5.75
C GLY A 172 -22.81 9.32 4.97
N LEU A 173 -22.75 8.87 3.72
CA LEU A 173 -23.90 8.71 2.83
C LEU A 173 -24.00 7.26 2.34
N GLU A 174 -23.50 6.32 3.12
CA GLU A 174 -23.67 4.88 2.89
C GLU A 174 -24.18 4.24 4.18
N ASP A 175 -25.36 3.62 4.08
CA ASP A 175 -26.13 2.86 5.08
C ASP A 175 -26.99 3.61 6.12
N SER A 176 -27.86 4.50 5.64
CA SER A 176 -29.17 4.74 6.28
C SER A 176 -30.26 3.93 5.58
N SER A 177 -30.22 2.59 5.73
CA SER A 177 -31.35 1.70 5.40
C SER A 177 -31.68 0.77 6.57
N ALA A 178 -31.81 1.34 7.77
CA ALA A 178 -32.53 0.76 8.90
C ALA A 178 -32.79 1.83 9.95
N ARG A 179 -33.79 2.69 9.72
CA ARG A 179 -34.36 3.54 10.77
C ARG A 179 -35.61 2.83 11.31
N PRO A 180 -35.56 2.14 12.47
CA PRO A 180 -36.77 1.84 13.19
C PRO A 180 -37.35 3.18 13.68
N SER A 181 -38.62 3.43 13.37
CA SER A 181 -39.37 4.57 13.89
C SER A 181 -39.31 4.56 15.43
N PRO A 182 -39.11 5.71 16.09
CA PRO A 182 -39.23 5.77 17.54
C PRO A 182 -40.71 5.60 17.94
N PRO A 183 -41.01 4.90 19.05
CA PRO A 183 -42.32 5.00 19.65
C PRO A 183 -42.49 6.42 20.22
N ASP A 184 -43.58 7.07 19.84
CA ASP A 184 -44.15 8.20 20.56
C ASP A 184 -44.47 7.77 22.01
N ASP A 185 -44.53 8.76 22.90
CA ASP A 185 -44.83 8.69 24.34
C ASP A 185 -43.67 8.51 25.33
N ALA A 186 -43.07 9.62 25.76
CA ALA A 186 -42.77 9.86 27.19
C ALA A 186 -42.45 11.35 27.48
N PRO A 187 -42.82 11.86 28.68
CA PRO A 187 -42.92 13.29 28.95
C PRO A 187 -41.60 13.97 29.30
N ARG A 188 -41.54 15.27 28.97
CA ARG A 188 -40.44 16.20 29.22
C ARG A 188 -40.16 16.35 30.72
N LEU A 189 -38.96 15.98 31.16
CA LEU A 189 -38.41 16.35 32.48
C LEU A 189 -37.25 17.34 32.30
N ILE A 190 -37.60 18.60 32.57
CA ILE A 190 -36.87 19.70 33.22
C ILE A 190 -35.34 19.53 33.33
N ALA A 191 -34.62 20.43 32.64
CA ALA A 191 -33.19 20.62 32.74
C ALA A 191 -32.76 21.22 34.09
N PRO A 192 -31.62 20.81 34.67
CA PRO A 192 -30.90 21.59 35.65
C PRO A 192 -29.85 22.48 34.99
N LYS A 193 -30.01 23.78 35.25
CA LYS A 193 -29.09 24.89 34.97
C LYS A 193 -27.82 24.72 35.82
N VAL A 194 -26.67 24.47 35.18
CA VAL A 194 -25.37 24.49 35.87
C VAL A 194 -24.56 25.70 35.41
N ILE A 195 -24.05 26.38 36.41
CA ILE A 195 -23.44 27.70 36.45
C ILE A 195 -21.99 27.64 35.90
N PRO A 196 -21.53 28.68 35.18
CA PRO A 196 -20.15 28.77 34.69
C PRO A 196 -19.17 28.98 35.85
N GLN A 197 -18.13 28.14 35.94
CA GLN A 197 -17.06 28.29 36.93
C GLN A 197 -15.80 28.90 36.32
N ALA A 198 -15.22 29.80 37.10
CA ALA A 198 -14.26 30.81 36.75
C ALA A 198 -12.85 30.27 36.42
N THR A 199 -12.20 31.03 35.54
CA THR A 199 -10.76 31.07 35.28
C THR A 199 -9.97 31.45 36.54
N PRO A 200 -8.78 30.86 36.75
CA PRO A 200 -7.70 31.53 37.47
C PRO A 200 -6.44 31.73 36.60
N PRO A 201 -5.50 32.57 37.05
CA PRO A 201 -4.72 33.44 36.18
C PRO A 201 -3.36 32.89 35.76
N GLN A 202 -2.81 33.59 34.77
CA GLN A 202 -1.42 33.63 34.34
C GLN A 202 -0.41 33.54 35.51
N ARG A 203 0.64 32.74 35.30
CA ARG A 203 1.94 33.01 35.91
C ARG A 203 2.98 33.11 34.80
N LEU A 204 3.25 34.35 34.41
CA LEU A 204 4.53 34.78 33.85
C LEU A 204 5.59 34.61 34.94
N ASP A 205 6.76 34.06 34.61
CA ASP A 205 8.07 34.59 35.03
C ASP A 205 9.25 33.74 34.50
N PRO A 206 10.50 34.27 34.52
CA PRO A 206 11.27 34.41 33.29
C PRO A 206 12.64 33.69 33.29
N SER A 207 13.16 33.48 32.06
CA SER A 207 14.56 33.73 31.64
C SER A 207 15.70 32.96 32.38
N PRO A 208 16.99 33.23 32.07
CA PRO A 208 17.77 32.48 31.09
C PRO A 208 18.99 31.79 31.71
N ALA A 209 19.58 30.83 31.02
CA ALA A 209 20.97 30.43 31.28
C ALA A 209 21.64 29.95 30.00
N SER A 210 22.24 30.90 29.29
CA SER A 210 23.37 30.67 28.41
C SER A 210 24.55 30.17 29.24
N VAL A 211 25.12 29.02 28.87
CA VAL A 211 26.45 28.62 29.33
C VAL A 211 27.31 28.39 28.09
N SER A 212 28.08 29.43 27.77
CA SER A 212 29.33 29.32 27.03
C SER A 212 30.39 28.67 27.92
N LYS A 213 31.19 27.78 27.34
CA LYS A 213 32.61 27.50 27.66
C LYS A 213 33.16 26.72 26.46
N ASP A 214 33.85 27.41 25.56
CA ASP A 214 35.32 27.52 25.54
C ASP A 214 36.03 26.19 25.82
N SER A 215 36.60 25.59 24.77
CA SER A 215 38.04 25.33 24.75
C SER A 215 38.52 24.86 23.38
N ALA A 216 39.43 25.65 22.85
CA ALA A 216 40.28 25.38 21.70
C ALA A 216 41.11 24.10 21.87
N LYS A 217 41.37 23.40 20.75
CA LYS A 217 42.73 22.93 20.42
C LYS A 217 42.81 22.44 18.97
N THR A 218 43.32 23.30 18.10
CA THR A 218 44.08 22.92 16.90
C THR A 218 45.35 22.20 17.35
N PRO A 219 45.73 21.10 16.66
CA PRO A 219 47.06 21.08 16.10
C PRO A 219 47.12 20.45 14.69
N SER A 220 47.90 21.13 13.84
CA SER A 220 48.93 20.56 12.96
C SER A 220 48.52 19.64 11.80
N LYS A 221 48.71 20.20 10.60
CA LYS A 221 49.03 19.51 9.35
C LYS A 221 50.08 18.40 9.55
N PRO A 222 49.95 17.31 8.79
CA PRO A 222 51.08 16.73 8.09
C PRO A 222 50.90 16.87 6.57
N ASP A 223 51.93 17.45 5.93
CA ASP A 223 52.24 17.23 4.52
C ASP A 223 52.34 15.73 4.26
N VAL A 224 51.48 15.19 3.40
CA VAL A 224 51.68 13.87 2.81
C VAL A 224 51.42 13.96 1.31
N ALA A 225 52.54 13.88 0.60
CA ALA A 225 52.77 13.52 -0.78
C ALA A 225 51.54 13.05 -1.60
N THR A 226 51.30 13.79 -2.67
CA THR A 226 50.53 13.41 -3.85
C THR A 226 51.02 12.05 -4.40
N PRO A 227 50.20 10.98 -4.39
CA PRO A 227 50.46 9.83 -5.23
C PRO A 227 49.96 10.16 -6.64
N ARG A 228 50.91 10.28 -7.57
CA ARG A 228 50.66 10.34 -9.01
C ARG A 228 50.09 8.98 -9.44
N VAL A 229 48.76 8.84 -9.41
CA VAL A 229 48.06 7.67 -9.94
C VAL A 229 48.14 7.72 -11.46
N ALA A 230 48.75 6.69 -12.04
CA ALA A 230 48.87 6.48 -13.47
C ALA A 230 47.48 6.43 -14.15
N PRO A 231 47.37 6.81 -15.43
CA PRO A 231 46.12 6.67 -16.18
C PRO A 231 45.70 5.19 -16.22
N PRO A 232 44.39 4.89 -16.14
CA PRO A 232 43.90 3.52 -16.19
C PRO A 232 44.20 2.90 -17.55
N VAL A 233 45.01 1.84 -17.54
CA VAL A 233 45.16 0.91 -18.65
C VAL A 233 43.80 0.23 -18.85
N ILE A 234 43.14 0.57 -19.96
CA ILE A 234 41.93 -0.08 -20.43
C ILE A 234 42.33 -1.48 -20.93
N PRO A 235 41.84 -2.58 -20.33
CA PRO A 235 41.99 -3.89 -20.94
C PRO A 235 41.07 -3.97 -22.17
N PRO A 236 41.59 -4.20 -23.39
CA PRO A 236 40.76 -4.65 -24.48
C PRO A 236 40.50 -6.14 -24.24
N ASP A 237 39.24 -6.49 -24.01
CA ASP A 237 38.62 -7.81 -24.20
C ASP A 237 37.56 -8.04 -23.13
N ARG A 238 36.41 -7.41 -23.34
CA ARG A 238 35.14 -7.96 -22.86
C ARG A 238 34.36 -8.44 -24.07
N PRO A 239 33.86 -9.70 -24.05
CA PRO A 239 33.07 -10.22 -25.15
C PRO A 239 31.83 -9.35 -25.35
N ILE A 240 31.64 -8.92 -26.59
CA ILE A 240 30.41 -8.30 -27.08
C ILE A 240 29.30 -9.31 -26.81
N ILE A 241 28.50 -9.07 -25.77
CA ILE A 241 27.22 -9.76 -25.60
C ILE A 241 26.38 -9.31 -26.79
N ARG A 242 26.23 -10.21 -27.75
CA ARG A 242 25.28 -10.08 -28.85
C ARG A 242 23.93 -9.72 -28.23
N LEU A 243 23.50 -8.50 -28.48
CA LEU A 243 22.15 -8.03 -28.27
C LEU A 243 21.27 -8.91 -29.16
N GLU A 244 20.72 -9.99 -28.59
CA GLU A 244 19.72 -10.78 -29.28
C GLU A 244 18.51 -9.90 -29.58
N ALA A 245 17.94 -10.16 -30.75
CA ALA A 245 16.83 -9.44 -31.37
C ALA A 245 15.66 -9.16 -30.41
N PRO A 246 14.86 -8.11 -30.64
CA PRO A 246 13.91 -7.59 -29.67
C PRO A 246 12.82 -8.63 -29.31
N PRO A 247 12.39 -8.71 -28.04
CA PRO A 247 11.37 -9.66 -27.56
C PRO A 247 9.96 -9.45 -28.13
N SER A 248 9.77 -8.50 -29.06
CA SER A 248 8.46 -8.10 -29.58
C SER A 248 7.83 -9.16 -30.49
N GLU A 249 8.61 -9.93 -31.25
CA GLU A 249 8.06 -10.90 -32.20
C GLU A 249 7.57 -12.18 -31.52
N ALA A 250 8.30 -12.65 -30.50
CA ALA A 250 7.89 -13.79 -29.67
C ALA A 250 6.59 -13.47 -28.92
N LEU A 251 6.50 -12.28 -28.31
CA LEU A 251 5.28 -11.79 -27.65
C LEU A 251 4.11 -11.65 -28.63
N MET A 252 4.34 -11.12 -29.83
CA MET A 252 3.31 -11.02 -30.87
C MET A 252 2.80 -12.39 -31.33
N LYS A 253 3.68 -13.39 -31.43
CA LYS A 253 3.31 -14.77 -31.76
C LYS A 253 2.48 -15.41 -30.65
N GLU A 254 2.84 -15.16 -29.39
CA GLU A 254 2.09 -15.64 -28.23
C GLU A 254 0.70 -15.00 -28.15
N ILE A 255 0.58 -13.68 -28.35
CA ILE A 255 -0.71 -12.98 -28.41
C ILE A 255 -1.60 -13.54 -29.52
N ARG A 256 -1.04 -13.81 -30.71
CA ARG A 256 -1.80 -14.44 -31.82
C ARG A 256 -2.25 -15.85 -31.46
N SER A 257 -1.41 -16.62 -30.78
CA SER A 257 -1.74 -17.98 -30.31
C SER A 257 -2.90 -17.94 -29.32
N LEU A 258 -2.80 -17.09 -28.30
CA LEU A 258 -3.83 -16.92 -27.27
C LEU A 258 -5.17 -16.47 -27.87
N ARG A 259 -5.15 -15.55 -28.85
CA ARG A 259 -6.38 -15.12 -29.55
C ARG A 259 -7.06 -16.26 -30.31
N ARG A 260 -6.29 -17.15 -30.95
CA ARG A 260 -6.85 -18.32 -31.65
C ARG A 260 -7.47 -19.31 -30.68
N GLU A 261 -6.80 -19.58 -29.56
CA GLU A 261 -7.31 -20.49 -28.54
C GLU A 261 -8.61 -19.95 -27.91
N LEU A 262 -8.66 -18.65 -27.61
CA LEU A 262 -9.87 -18.00 -27.08
C LEU A 262 -11.03 -18.06 -28.09
N SER A 263 -10.76 -17.88 -29.38
CA SER A 263 -11.77 -18.03 -30.44
C SER A 263 -12.30 -19.47 -30.53
N ARG A 264 -11.41 -20.47 -30.41
CA ARG A 264 -11.78 -21.89 -30.44
C ARG A 264 -12.67 -22.26 -29.24
N GLN A 265 -12.29 -21.80 -28.05
CA GLN A 265 -13.08 -22.02 -26.84
C GLN A 265 -14.47 -21.36 -26.92
N LYS A 266 -14.56 -20.15 -27.49
CA LYS A 266 -15.86 -19.49 -27.72
C LYS A 266 -16.76 -20.29 -28.67
N GLN A 267 -16.22 -20.81 -29.77
CA GLN A 267 -16.98 -21.66 -30.70
C GLN A 267 -17.46 -22.96 -30.05
N GLU A 268 -16.62 -23.58 -29.22
CA GLU A 268 -17.00 -24.81 -28.51
C GLU A 268 -18.12 -24.55 -27.49
N ILE A 269 -18.04 -23.44 -26.75
CA ILE A 269 -19.11 -23.04 -25.82
C ILE A 269 -20.43 -22.78 -26.59
N GLU A 270 -20.35 -22.11 -27.74
CA GLU A 270 -21.49 -21.90 -28.64
C GLU A 270 -22.11 -23.22 -29.11
N ARG A 271 -21.27 -24.18 -29.51
CA ARG A 271 -21.69 -25.51 -29.95
C ARG A 271 -22.38 -26.28 -28.82
N LEU A 272 -21.79 -26.31 -27.63
CA LEU A 272 -22.35 -26.96 -26.45
C LEU A 272 -23.67 -26.30 -26.03
N LYS A 273 -23.78 -24.97 -26.13
CA LYS A 273 -25.04 -24.25 -25.89
C LYS A 273 -26.13 -24.61 -26.90
N LYS A 274 -25.78 -24.78 -28.18
CA LYS A 274 -26.72 -25.23 -29.22
C LYS A 274 -27.16 -26.68 -29.00
N GLN A 275 -26.25 -27.58 -28.66
CA GLN A 275 -26.57 -28.98 -28.31
C GLN A 275 -27.49 -29.09 -27.09
N ARG A 276 -27.32 -28.23 -26.08
CA ARG A 276 -28.22 -28.18 -24.92
C ARG A 276 -29.61 -27.59 -25.20
N LYS A 277 -29.81 -26.93 -26.34
CA LYS A 277 -31.07 -26.29 -26.73
C LYS A 277 -31.87 -27.08 -27.76
N SER A 278 -31.31 -28.16 -28.32
CA SER A 278 -32.07 -29.11 -29.13
C SER A 278 -32.68 -30.17 -28.20
N PRO A 279 -34.02 -30.25 -28.09
CA PRO A 279 -34.72 -31.28 -27.32
C PRO A 279 -34.55 -32.67 -27.93
#